data_AF-A0A6V7KZI8-F1
#
_entry.id   AF-A0A6V7KZI8-F1
#
_cell.length_a   1.000
_cell.length_b   1.000
_cell.length_c   1.000
_cell.angle_alpha   90.00
_cell.angle_beta   90.00
_cell.angle_gamma   90.00
#
_symmetry.space_group_name_H-M   'P 1'
#
loop_
_entity.id
_entity.type
_entity.pdbx_description
1 polymer ?
#
loop_
_entity_poly.entity_id
_entity_poly.type
_entity_poly.pdbx_seq_one_letter_code
_entity_poly.pdbx_strand_id
1 'polypeptide(L)'
;VLYVKKLTMLPSLEEYTWPLETIEIIHIYFHCPVNTILTIFFEATECKALLGFPLKAEQGLTYFLRSPWQVYSPENFMSTVIFGCVSGDLEKSVLKFLENMYLPLAVESSEWPR
;
A
#
# COMPACT_ATOMS: atom_id res chain seq x y z
N VAL A 1 0.12 -1.91 13.59
CA VAL A 1 0.56 -3.23 13.06
C VAL A 1 -0.60 -4.15 12.68
N LEU A 2 -1.55 -4.45 13.59
CA LEU A 2 -2.66 -5.38 13.29
C LEU A 2 -3.44 -5.02 12.01
N TYR A 3 -3.81 -3.75 11.83
CA TYR A 3 -4.52 -3.31 10.62
C TYR A 3 -3.69 -3.50 9.35
N VAL A 4 -2.40 -3.15 9.38
CA VAL A 4 -1.49 -3.37 8.24
C VAL A 4 -1.47 -4.85 7.87
N LYS A 5 -1.29 -5.75 8.84
CA LYS A 5 -1.30 -7.20 8.59
C LYS A 5 -2.61 -7.69 7.96
N LYS A 6 -3.75 -7.19 8.43
CA LYS A 6 -5.08 -7.55 7.90
C LYS A 6 -5.32 -7.04 6.48
N LEU A 7 -4.75 -5.89 6.13
CA LEU A 7 -4.96 -5.23 4.84
C LEU A 7 -3.93 -5.66 3.78
N THR A 8 -2.82 -6.28 4.18
CA THR A 8 -1.87 -6.90 3.25
C THR A 8 -2.47 -8.18 2.68
N MET A 9 -3.14 -8.07 1.53
CA MET A 9 -3.65 -9.20 0.77
C MET A 9 -2.62 -9.64 -0.28
N LEU A 10 -1.53 -10.27 0.18
CA LEU A 10 -0.56 -10.91 -0.71
C LEU A 10 -0.81 -12.43 -0.71
N PRO A 11 -0.79 -13.11 -1.87
CA PRO A 11 -1.25 -14.50 -2.02
C PRO A 11 -0.56 -15.52 -1.10
N SER A 12 0.62 -15.17 -0.58
CA SER A 12 1.49 -16.03 0.21
C SER A 12 1.30 -15.88 1.73
N LEU A 13 0.44 -14.99 2.23
CA LEU A 13 0.53 -14.50 3.61
C LEU A 13 0.17 -15.52 4.71
N GLU A 14 -0.53 -16.61 4.40
CA GLU A 14 -1.11 -17.50 5.43
C GLU A 14 -0.08 -18.27 6.29
N GLU A 15 1.19 -18.34 5.87
CA GLU A 15 2.22 -19.15 6.55
C GLU A 15 3.44 -18.36 7.10
N TYR A 16 3.54 -17.04 6.86
CA TYR A 16 4.77 -16.31 7.21
C TYR A 16 4.67 -15.52 8.52
N THR A 17 5.58 -15.83 9.43
CA THR A 17 5.86 -14.99 10.60
C THR A 17 6.46 -13.67 10.11
N TRP A 18 5.78 -12.55 10.39
CA TRP A 18 6.28 -11.23 10.01
C TRP A 18 7.61 -10.97 10.75
N PRO A 19 8.72 -10.70 10.04
CA PRO A 19 10.01 -10.42 10.66
C PRO A 19 9.93 -9.22 11.60
N LEU A 20 10.77 -9.20 12.64
CA LEU A 20 10.81 -8.10 13.60
C LEU A 20 11.17 -6.77 12.91
N GLU A 21 12.11 -6.79 11.97
CA GLU A 21 12.50 -5.63 11.17
C GLU A 21 11.30 -5.03 10.41
N THR A 22 10.48 -5.88 9.78
CA THR A 22 9.25 -5.47 9.11
C THR A 22 8.27 -4.81 10.09
N ILE A 23 8.13 -5.37 11.30
CA ILE A 23 7.27 -4.81 12.35
C ILE A 23 7.80 -3.45 12.83
N GLU A 24 9.11 -3.31 13.02
CA GLU A 24 9.75 -2.07 13.43
C GLU A 24 9.53 -0.95 12.41
N ILE A 25 9.67 -1.24 11.12
CA ILE A 25 9.41 -0.26 10.05
C ILE A 25 7.95 0.20 10.07
N ILE A 26 7.00 -0.72 10.30
CA ILE A 26 5.59 -0.36 10.48
C ILE A 26 5.42 0.57 11.68
N HIS A 27 6.10 0.29 12.80
CA HIS A 27 6.05 1.18 13.97
C HIS A 27 6.61 2.57 13.65
N ILE A 28 7.74 2.66 12.95
CA ILE A 28 8.32 3.94 12.53
C ILE A 28 7.35 4.71 11.66
N TYR A 29 6.66 4.06 10.72
CA TYR A 29 5.60 4.69 9.94
C TYR A 29 4.59 5.35 10.88
N PHE A 30 3.95 4.59 11.78
CA PHE A 30 2.91 5.14 12.66
C PHE A 30 3.41 6.30 13.56
N HIS A 31 4.64 6.25 14.06
CA HIS A 31 5.19 7.26 14.98
C HIS A 31 5.80 8.50 14.31
N CYS A 32 6.23 8.40 13.04
CA CYS A 32 6.94 9.48 12.35
C CYS A 32 6.12 9.98 11.14
N PRO A 33 5.29 11.03 11.30
CA PRO A 33 4.40 11.55 10.24
C PRO A 33 5.09 12.10 8.99
N VAL A 34 6.40 12.30 9.04
CA VAL A 34 7.22 12.64 7.87
C VAL A 34 7.22 11.50 6.84
N ASN A 35 7.04 10.25 7.28
CA ASN A 35 6.96 9.10 6.40
C ASN A 35 5.54 8.97 5.85
N THR A 36 5.33 9.48 4.64
CA THR A 36 4.02 9.51 3.98
C THR A 36 3.63 8.19 3.34
N ILE A 37 4.56 7.25 3.20
CA ILE A 37 4.29 5.96 2.57
C ILE A 37 4.96 4.82 3.33
N LEU A 38 4.23 3.72 3.44
CA LEU A 38 4.71 2.41 3.86
C LEU A 38 4.37 1.41 2.75
N THR A 39 5.35 0.64 2.29
CA THR A 39 5.12 -0.48 1.37
C THR A 39 5.47 -1.79 2.08
N ILE A 40 4.64 -2.80 1.84
CA ILE A 40 4.82 -4.19 2.29
C ILE A 40 4.89 -5.06 1.04
N PHE A 41 5.93 -5.88 0.92
CA PHE A 41 6.14 -6.73 -0.26
C PHE A 41 6.87 -8.01 0.14
N PHE A 42 6.93 -8.97 -0.77
CA PHE A 42 7.71 -10.18 -0.59
C PHE A 42 8.94 -10.15 -1.48
N GLU A 43 10.08 -10.49 -0.90
CA GLU A 43 11.29 -10.83 -1.61
C GLU A 43 11.56 -12.32 -1.40
N ALA A 44 11.46 -13.11 -2.47
CA ALA A 44 11.37 -14.57 -2.42
C ALA A 44 10.22 -15.05 -1.49
N THR A 45 10.54 -15.44 -0.25
CA THR A 45 9.59 -15.92 0.76
C THR A 45 9.53 -15.01 2.00
N GLU A 46 10.31 -13.94 2.03
CA GLU A 46 10.40 -13.05 3.19
C GLU A 46 9.52 -11.80 3.03
N CYS A 47 8.70 -11.52 4.04
CA CYS A 47 7.89 -10.31 4.10
C CYS A 47 8.74 -9.13 4.55
N LYS A 48 8.85 -8.10 3.70
CA LYS A 48 9.62 -6.88 3.95
C LYS A 48 8.74 -5.65 3.98
N ALA A 49 9.19 -4.63 4.71
CA ALA A 49 8.58 -3.31 4.76
C ALA A 49 9.58 -2.23 4.37
N LEU A 50 9.12 -1.16 3.74
CA LEU A 50 9.93 0.03 3.44
C LEU A 50 9.13 1.33 3.64
N LEU A 51 9.80 2.39 4.08
CA LEU A 51 9.26 3.76 4.13
C LEU A 51 9.52 4.48 2.80
N GLY A 52 8.97 3.91 1.73
CA GLY A 52 9.28 4.28 0.35
C GLY A 52 8.85 3.17 -0.59
N PHE A 53 9.45 3.12 -1.77
CA PHE A 53 9.23 2.05 -2.75
C PHE A 53 10.44 1.13 -2.84
N PRO A 54 10.26 -0.19 -2.98
CA PRO A 54 11.34 -1.09 -3.29
C PRO A 54 11.85 -0.87 -4.72
N LEU A 55 13.10 -1.24 -4.98
CA LEU A 55 13.67 -1.24 -6.34
C LEU A 55 12.98 -2.28 -7.25
N LYS A 56 12.56 -3.40 -6.66
CA LYS A 56 11.83 -4.48 -7.34
C LYS A 56 10.79 -5.08 -6.39
N ALA A 57 9.60 -5.35 -6.92
CA ALA A 57 8.52 -6.03 -6.22
C ALA A 57 7.82 -6.99 -7.20
N GLU A 58 8.51 -8.08 -7.56
CA GLU A 58 8.07 -9.01 -8.61
C GLU A 58 6.72 -9.66 -8.30
N GLN A 59 6.46 -9.92 -7.02
CA GLN A 59 5.17 -10.46 -6.53
C GLN A 59 4.15 -9.37 -6.24
N GLY A 60 4.49 -8.10 -6.50
CA GLY A 60 3.71 -6.96 -6.10
C GLY A 60 4.01 -6.43 -4.70
N LEU A 61 3.26 -5.41 -4.31
CA LEU A 61 3.33 -4.75 -3.01
C LEU A 61 1.95 -4.28 -2.56
N THR A 62 1.75 -4.23 -1.25
CA THR A 62 0.68 -3.45 -0.62
C THR A 62 1.25 -2.12 -0.15
N TYR A 63 0.60 -1.00 -0.43
CA TYR A 63 1.03 0.33 0.01
C TYR A 63 0.01 0.95 0.97
N PHE A 64 0.50 1.83 1.85
CA PHE A 64 -0.27 2.65 2.78
C PHE A 64 0.22 4.08 2.69
N LEU A 65 -0.55 4.91 1.98
CA LEU A 65 -0.35 6.34 1.79
C LEU A 65 -1.02 7.13 2.90
N ARG A 66 -0.29 8.11 3.39
CA ARG A 66 -0.66 9.04 4.45
C ARG A 66 -0.61 10.46 3.89
N SER A 67 -1.62 11.26 4.19
CA SER A 67 -1.57 12.71 3.99
C SER A 67 -0.39 13.34 4.74
N PRO A 68 0.35 14.30 4.17
CA PRO A 68 1.51 14.89 4.84
C PRO A 68 1.23 15.32 6.28
N TRP A 69 2.06 14.89 7.22
CA TRP A 69 1.95 15.18 8.66
C TRP A 69 0.73 14.62 9.41
N GLN A 70 -0.11 13.79 8.77
CA GLN A 70 -1.23 13.12 9.45
C GLN A 70 -0.73 12.23 10.59
N VAL A 71 -1.26 12.45 11.79
CA VAL A 71 -1.00 11.61 12.97
C VAL A 71 -2.08 10.54 13.05
N TYR A 72 -1.66 9.28 13.15
CA TYR A 72 -2.59 8.16 13.24
C TYR A 72 -2.89 7.79 14.69
N SER A 73 -4.18 7.58 14.94
CA SER A 73 -4.75 6.93 16.11
C SER A 73 -5.49 5.65 15.65
N PRO A 74 -5.76 4.70 16.55
CA PRO A 74 -6.55 3.52 16.22
C PRO A 74 -7.91 3.85 15.57
N GLU A 75 -8.52 4.96 15.97
CA GLU A 75 -9.86 5.38 15.54
C GLU A 75 -9.85 6.04 14.15
N ASN A 76 -8.76 6.73 13.79
CA ASN A 76 -8.69 7.50 12.55
C ASN A 76 -7.97 6.77 11.41
N PHE A 77 -7.17 5.73 11.69
CA PHE A 77 -6.30 5.14 10.70
C PHE A 77 -7.07 4.65 9.48
N MET A 78 -8.12 3.85 9.70
CA MET A 78 -8.91 3.25 8.62
C MET A 78 -9.71 4.25 7.78
N SER A 79 -10.05 5.41 8.34
CA SER A 79 -10.82 6.44 7.63
C SER A 79 -9.94 7.45 6.90
N THR A 80 -8.64 7.48 7.19
CA THR A 80 -7.71 8.49 6.67
C THR A 80 -6.58 7.93 5.82
N VAL A 81 -6.23 6.65 5.99
CA VAL A 81 -5.20 5.99 5.18
C VAL A 81 -5.75 5.67 3.78
N ILE A 82 -4.96 5.96 2.75
CA ILE A 82 -5.19 5.44 1.41
C ILE A 82 -4.33 4.19 1.27
N PHE A 83 -4.90 3.06 0.92
CA PHE A 83 -4.15 1.82 0.78
C PHE A 83 -4.61 1.03 -0.43
N GLY A 84 -3.73 0.18 -0.93
CA GLY A 84 -4.02 -0.65 -2.08
C GLY A 84 -2.91 -1.66 -2.32
N CYS A 85 -3.14 -2.52 -3.31
CA CYS A 85 -2.17 -3.50 -3.77
C CYS A 85 -1.84 -3.24 -5.24
N VAL A 86 -0.57 -3.40 -5.58
CA VAL A 86 -0.08 -3.43 -6.96
C VAL A 86 0.54 -4.80 -7.14
N SER A 87 0.03 -5.61 -8.07
CA SER A 87 0.52 -6.96 -8.33
C SER A 87 0.81 -7.17 -9.80
N GLY A 88 1.72 -8.10 -10.10
CA GLY A 88 2.06 -8.49 -11.47
C GLY A 88 2.88 -7.43 -12.21
N ASP A 89 2.79 -7.47 -13.54
CA ASP A 89 3.49 -6.56 -14.44
C ASP A 89 3.04 -5.10 -14.21
N LEU A 90 3.98 -4.25 -13.77
CA LEU A 90 3.71 -2.87 -13.37
C LEU A 90 3.07 -2.06 -14.50
N GLU A 91 3.59 -2.17 -15.72
CA GLU A 91 3.11 -1.42 -16.87
C GLU A 91 1.66 -1.82 -17.19
N LYS A 92 1.39 -3.13 -17.23
CA LYS A 92 0.04 -3.63 -17.46
C LYS A 92 -0.91 -3.24 -16.33
N SER A 93 -0.44 -3.25 -15.08
CA SER A 93 -1.25 -2.89 -13.92
C SER A 93 -1.63 -1.41 -13.92
N VAL A 94 -0.72 -0.52 -14.30
CA VAL A 94 -1.03 0.92 -14.48
C VAL A 94 -2.08 1.11 -15.57
N LEU A 95 -1.88 0.53 -16.75
CA LEU A 95 -2.83 0.65 -17.86
C LEU A 95 -4.21 0.13 -17.50
N LYS A 96 -4.28 -1.07 -16.90
CA LYS A 96 -5.55 -1.65 -16.43
C LYS A 96 -6.23 -0.79 -15.38
N PHE A 97 -5.48 -0.17 -14.47
CA PHE A 97 -6.08 0.68 -13.44
C PHE A 97 -6.69 1.94 -14.06
N LEU A 98 -5.98 2.59 -14.99
CA LEU A 98 -6.50 3.74 -15.73
C LEU A 98 -7.76 3.36 -16.54
N GLU A 99 -7.70 2.27 -17.30
CA GLU A 99 -8.78 1.83 -18.19
C GLU A 99 -10.02 1.36 -17.43
N ASN A 100 -9.86 0.59 -16.34
CA ASN A 100 -10.98 -0.07 -15.67
C ASN A 100 -11.53 0.72 -14.47
N MET A 101 -10.74 1.61 -13.87
CA MET A 101 -11.19 2.41 -12.72
C MET A 101 -11.41 3.87 -13.11
N TYR A 102 -10.37 4.55 -13.59
CA TYR A 102 -10.44 5.99 -13.82
C TYR A 102 -11.23 6.38 -15.06
N LEU A 103 -11.13 5.64 -16.16
CA LEU A 103 -11.84 5.98 -17.40
C LEU A 103 -13.36 5.95 -17.23
N PRO A 104 -14.00 4.92 -16.63
CA PRO A 104 -15.45 4.95 -16.36
C PRO A 104 -15.85 6.13 -15.47
N LEU A 105 -15.07 6.41 -14.41
CA LEU A 105 -15.32 7.54 -13.51
C LEU A 105 -15.22 8.89 -14.24
N ALA A 106 -14.24 9.03 -15.14
CA ALA A 106 -14.05 10.25 -15.92
C ALA A 106 -15.18 10.47 -16.94
N VAL A 107 -15.66 9.41 -17.60
CA VAL A 107 -16.78 9.48 -18.55
C VAL A 107 -18.08 9.92 -17.88
N GLU A 108 -18.35 9.40 -16.67
CA GLU A 108 -19.54 9.75 -15.88
C GLU A 108 -19.43 11.13 -15.21
N SER A 109 -18.20 11.62 -14.98
CA SER A 109 -17.98 12.91 -14.34
C SER A 109 -18.43 14.09 -15.20
N SER A 110 -19.06 15.08 -14.56
CA SER A 110 -19.36 16.38 -15.17
C SER A 110 -18.16 17.35 -15.17
N GLU A 111 -17.08 17.00 -14.47
CA GLU A 111 -15.88 17.84 -14.36
C GLU A 111 -14.94 17.68 -15.56
N TRP A 112 -15.06 16.56 -16.30
CA TRP A 112 -14.26 16.33 -17.49
C TRP A 112 -14.86 17.07 -18.68
N PRO A 113 -14.07 17.86 -19.44
CA PRO A 113 -14.56 18.50 -20.65
C PRO A 113 -14.94 17.43 -21.68
N ARG A 114 -16.19 17.50 -22.16
CA ARG A 114 -16.73 16.64 -23.21
C ARG A 114 -16.53 17.25 -24.59
#